data_AF-A0A2A5Y079-F1
#
_entry.id   AF-A0A2A5Y079-F1
#
_cell.length_a   1.000
_cell.length_b   1.000
_cell.length_c   1.000
_cell.angle_alpha   90.00
_cell.angle_beta   90.00
_cell.angle_gamma   90.00
#
_symmetry.space_group_name_H-M   'P 1'
#
loop_
_entity.id
_entity.type
_entity.pdbx_description
1 polymer ?
#
loop_
_entity_poly.entity_id
_entity_poly.type
_entity_poly.pdbx_seq_one_letter_code
_entity_poly.pdbx_strand_id
1 'polypeptide(L)'
;MISEKLLVFLTSWIIENTEFSKKIDAPQFFALSQTEMSQKACFSSDNCKVKAYYVKSDGIYFINDMEPEKNICDQSIILHEMVHHYQKNSKRSFDLDERTLWTLQERQAIYYQNLFLISQKRKNDNKGPENVIQCEGGSYLDLQYEYQSSTQ
;
A
#
# COMPACT_ATOMS: atom_id res chain seq x y z
N MET A 1 -7.13 11.52 9.53
CA MET A 1 -6.73 12.29 8.33
C MET A 1 -5.23 12.16 8.17
N ILE A 2 -4.74 11.98 6.94
CA ILE A 2 -3.30 11.93 6.65
C ILE A 2 -2.74 13.35 6.66
N SER A 3 -1.71 13.64 7.47
CA SER A 3 -1.10 14.97 7.46
C SER A 3 -0.22 15.21 6.24
N GLU A 4 -0.10 16.48 5.87
CA GLU A 4 0.83 16.93 4.83
C GLU A 4 2.28 16.54 5.15
N LYS A 5 2.67 16.59 6.43
CA LYS A 5 4.00 16.17 6.88
C LYS A 5 4.26 14.70 6.55
N LEU A 6 3.29 13.83 6.80
CA LEU A 6 3.40 12.42 6.46
C LEU A 6 3.51 12.21 4.95
N LEU A 7 2.69 12.92 4.16
CA LEU A 7 2.76 12.83 2.69
C LEU A 7 4.12 13.26 2.15
N VAL A 8 4.65 14.39 2.61
CA VAL A 8 5.98 14.87 2.22
C VAL A 8 7.05 13.85 2.58
N PHE A 9 6.98 13.27 3.78
CA PHE A 9 7.93 12.24 4.20
C PHE A 9 7.88 10.99 3.31
N LEU A 10 6.69 10.43 3.05
CA LEU A 10 6.55 9.24 2.23
C LEU A 10 6.94 9.51 0.76
N THR A 11 6.53 10.66 0.21
CA THR A 11 6.94 11.09 -1.13
C THR A 11 8.45 11.21 -1.26
N SER A 12 9.12 11.86 -0.31
CA SER A 12 10.60 11.96 -0.32
C SER A 12 11.25 10.60 -0.21
N TRP A 13 10.73 9.73 0.68
CA TRP A 13 11.25 8.38 0.80
C TRP A 13 11.13 7.59 -0.51
N ILE A 14 9.98 7.65 -1.19
CA ILE A 14 9.77 7.01 -2.50
C ILE A 14 10.81 7.52 -3.50
N ILE A 15 10.99 8.83 -3.60
CA ILE A 15 11.91 9.44 -4.58
C ILE A 15 13.37 9.03 -4.32
N GLU A 16 13.77 8.93 -3.06
CA GLU A 16 15.15 8.62 -2.67
C GLU A 16 15.48 7.12 -2.74
N ASN A 17 14.50 6.23 -2.62
CA ASN A 17 14.71 4.79 -2.40
C ASN A 17 14.13 3.89 -3.50
N THR A 18 13.46 4.47 -4.50
CA THR A 18 12.86 3.74 -5.62
C THR A 18 13.33 4.30 -6.96
N GLU A 19 12.85 3.74 -8.06
CA GLU A 19 13.13 4.27 -9.40
C GLU A 19 12.24 5.46 -9.80
N PHE A 20 11.30 5.87 -8.95
CA PHE A 20 10.44 7.03 -9.19
C PHE A 20 11.15 8.33 -8.84
N SER A 21 11.79 8.97 -9.82
CA SER A 21 12.65 10.14 -9.58
C SER A 21 11.94 11.50 -9.55
N LYS A 22 10.62 11.56 -9.74
CA LYS A 22 9.87 12.82 -9.87
C LYS A 22 8.69 12.87 -8.91
N LYS A 23 8.55 13.98 -8.19
CA LYS A 23 7.33 14.27 -7.43
C LYS A 23 6.14 14.36 -8.38
N ILE A 24 5.04 13.71 -8.01
CA ILE A 24 3.73 13.83 -8.64
C ILE A 24 2.74 14.41 -7.62
N ASP A 25 1.58 14.85 -8.10
CA ASP A 25 0.53 15.36 -7.23
C ASP A 25 0.05 14.26 -6.28
N ALA A 26 -0.19 14.59 -5.02
CA ALA A 26 -0.64 13.59 -4.05
C ALA A 26 -2.06 13.10 -4.39
N PRO A 27 -2.35 11.80 -4.19
CA PRO A 27 -3.71 11.29 -4.34
C PRO A 27 -4.62 11.88 -3.26
N GLN A 28 -5.92 11.88 -3.52
CA GLN A 28 -6.90 12.17 -2.47
C GLN A 28 -6.98 10.99 -1.50
N PHE A 29 -7.32 11.26 -0.24
CA PHE A 29 -7.42 10.25 0.82
C PHE A 29 -8.84 10.21 1.37
N PHE A 30 -9.43 9.01 1.40
CA PHE A 30 -10.79 8.79 1.84
C PHE A 30 -10.81 7.78 2.98
N ALA A 31 -11.26 8.23 4.15
CA ALA A 31 -11.46 7.34 5.29
C ALA A 31 -12.79 6.60 5.14
N LEU A 32 -12.77 5.28 5.34
CA LEU A 32 -13.94 4.41 5.34
C LEU A 32 -14.06 3.72 6.71
N SER A 33 -15.27 3.39 7.12
CA SER A 33 -15.47 2.40 8.19
C SER A 33 -15.03 1.01 7.72
N GLN A 34 -14.74 0.12 8.68
CA GLN A 34 -14.43 -1.28 8.37
C GLN A 34 -15.54 -1.94 7.53
N THR A 35 -16.81 -1.65 7.81
CA THR A 35 -17.95 -2.19 7.06
C THR A 35 -17.97 -1.72 5.61
N GLU A 36 -17.72 -0.43 5.37
CA GLU A 36 -17.63 0.11 4.01
C GLU A 36 -16.44 -0.45 3.25
N MET A 37 -15.30 -0.63 3.92
CA MET A 37 -14.11 -1.27 3.35
C MET A 37 -14.41 -2.71 2.92
N SER A 38 -15.04 -3.49 3.80
CA SER A 38 -15.44 -4.88 3.51
C SER A 38 -16.35 -4.98 2.29
N GLN A 39 -17.36 -4.10 2.19
CA GLN A 39 -18.29 -4.07 1.07
C GLN A 39 -17.62 -3.64 -0.24
N LYS A 40 -16.74 -2.63 -0.20
CA LYS A 40 -16.12 -2.05 -1.39
C LYS A 40 -14.94 -2.86 -1.92
N ALA A 41 -14.08 -3.37 -1.04
CA ALA A 41 -12.84 -4.04 -1.41
C ALA A 41 -12.99 -5.57 -1.48
N CYS A 42 -13.79 -6.15 -0.58
CA CYS A 42 -13.90 -7.61 -0.46
C CYS A 42 -15.24 -8.16 -0.95
N PHE A 43 -16.20 -7.31 -1.34
CA PHE A 43 -17.55 -7.71 -1.77
C PHE A 43 -18.26 -8.67 -0.79
N SER A 44 -17.88 -8.65 0.49
CA SER A 44 -18.33 -9.55 1.55
C SER A 44 -18.28 -8.83 2.89
N SER A 45 -19.21 -9.15 3.81
CA SER A 45 -19.24 -8.59 5.17
C SER A 45 -18.23 -9.24 6.12
N ASP A 46 -17.76 -10.44 5.80
CA ASP A 46 -17.02 -11.28 6.74
C ASP A 46 -15.54 -11.40 6.32
N ASN A 47 -14.64 -11.10 7.26
CA ASN A 47 -13.18 -11.31 7.17
C ASN A 47 -12.39 -10.49 6.12
N CYS A 48 -12.85 -9.29 5.76
CA CYS A 48 -12.02 -8.38 4.96
C CYS A 48 -10.90 -7.79 5.84
N LYS A 49 -9.65 -8.18 5.59
CA LYS A 49 -8.50 -7.58 6.28
C LYS A 49 -7.77 -6.53 5.42
N VAL A 50 -8.39 -6.10 4.32
CA VAL A 50 -7.93 -4.94 3.55
C VAL A 50 -8.04 -3.71 4.44
N LYS A 51 -6.92 -3.03 4.66
CA LYS A 51 -6.85 -1.79 5.44
C LYS A 51 -6.80 -0.55 4.56
N ALA A 52 -6.26 -0.65 3.36
CA ALA A 52 -6.25 0.41 2.35
C ALA A 52 -6.21 -0.17 0.94
N TYR A 53 -6.60 0.63 -0.05
CA TYR A 53 -6.44 0.33 -1.48
C TYR A 53 -6.45 1.61 -2.32
N TYR A 54 -5.74 1.61 -3.45
CA TYR A 54 -5.67 2.71 -4.41
C TYR A 54 -6.55 2.51 -5.65
N VAL A 55 -7.25 3.57 -6.05
CA VAL A 55 -8.03 3.65 -7.30
C VAL A 55 -7.55 4.85 -8.11
N LYS A 56 -7.16 4.62 -9.38
CA LYS A 56 -6.56 5.65 -10.24
C LYS A 56 -7.44 6.90 -10.45
N SER A 57 -8.76 6.73 -10.56
CA SER A 57 -9.69 7.84 -10.79
C SER A 57 -9.97 8.67 -9.54
N ASP A 58 -9.74 8.10 -8.35
CA ASP A 58 -10.25 8.66 -7.11
C ASP A 58 -9.10 9.02 -6.16
N GLY A 59 -8.29 8.03 -5.77
CA GLY A 59 -7.28 8.18 -4.74
C GLY A 59 -7.14 6.94 -3.86
N ILE A 60 -6.72 7.14 -2.62
CA ILE A 60 -6.47 6.10 -1.64
C ILE A 60 -7.65 6.03 -0.65
N TYR A 61 -8.25 4.86 -0.55
CA TYR A 61 -9.24 4.54 0.48
C TYR A 61 -8.53 3.80 1.61
N PHE A 62 -8.86 4.11 2.87
CA PHE A 62 -8.26 3.45 4.04
C PHE A 62 -9.26 3.37 5.20
N ILE A 63 -9.10 2.38 6.08
CA ILE A 63 -9.95 2.25 7.26
C ILE A 63 -9.65 3.37 8.27
N ASN A 64 -10.69 3.95 8.82
CA ASN A 64 -10.63 5.08 9.75
C ASN A 64 -9.86 4.79 11.05
N ASP A 65 -9.74 3.52 11.43
CA ASP A 65 -9.02 3.07 12.64
C ASP A 65 -7.49 2.97 12.45
N MET A 66 -6.97 3.18 11.23
CA MET A 66 -5.51 3.25 11.01
C MET A 66 -4.92 4.50 11.67
N GLU A 67 -3.70 4.36 12.22
CA GLU A 67 -2.91 5.47 12.76
C GLU A 67 -1.55 5.63 12.06
N PRO A 68 -1.48 6.01 10.76
CA PRO A 68 -0.22 6.06 9.99
C PRO A 68 0.85 7.03 10.51
N GLU A 69 0.51 7.92 11.44
CA GLU A 69 1.47 8.83 12.08
C GLU A 69 2.14 8.23 13.32
N LYS A 70 1.52 7.22 13.94
CA LYS A 70 2.00 6.61 15.18
C LYS A 70 2.40 5.15 14.98
N ASN A 71 1.74 4.47 14.07
CA ASN A 71 1.94 3.07 13.77
C ASN A 71 2.71 2.90 12.45
N ILE A 72 3.89 2.29 12.54
CA ILE A 72 4.78 2.09 11.40
C ILE A 72 4.22 1.11 10.36
N CYS A 73 3.39 0.16 10.80
CA CYS A 73 2.72 -0.77 9.91
C CYS A 73 1.67 -0.06 9.07
N ASP A 74 0.82 0.76 9.70
CA ASP A 74 -0.16 1.57 8.99
C ASP A 74 0.51 2.58 8.06
N GLN A 75 1.64 3.17 8.49
CA GLN A 75 2.46 4.03 7.65
C GLN A 75 2.99 3.31 6.41
N SER A 76 3.44 2.06 6.57
CA SER A 76 3.94 1.24 5.47
C SER A 76 2.84 0.86 4.47
N ILE A 77 1.60 0.69 4.94
CA ILE A 77 0.43 0.45 4.08
C ILE A 77 0.13 1.70 3.25
N ILE A 78 0.16 2.89 3.84
CA ILE A 78 -0.02 4.13 3.06
C ILE A 78 1.09 4.30 2.02
N LEU A 79 2.34 3.98 2.37
CA LEU A 79 3.44 3.99 1.41
C LEU A 79 3.18 3.05 0.23
N HIS A 80 2.70 1.83 0.50
CA HIS A 80 2.37 0.84 -0.51
C HIS A 80 1.35 1.41 -1.52
N GLU A 81 0.25 1.99 -1.04
CA GLU A 81 -0.76 2.59 -1.91
C GLU A 81 -0.23 3.81 -2.67
N MET A 82 0.68 4.58 -2.07
CA MET A 82 1.36 5.66 -2.78
C MET A 82 2.24 5.11 -3.90
N VAL A 83 2.94 3.98 -3.72
CA VAL A 83 3.70 3.34 -4.80
C VAL A 83 2.78 2.97 -5.98
N HIS A 84 1.58 2.43 -5.73
CA HIS A 84 0.61 2.19 -6.79
C HIS A 84 0.20 3.47 -7.52
N HIS A 85 0.01 4.57 -6.79
CA HIS A 85 -0.23 5.87 -7.39
C HIS A 85 0.90 6.29 -8.36
N TYR A 86 2.16 6.09 -7.96
CA TYR A 86 3.32 6.33 -8.82
C TYR A 86 3.37 5.40 -10.04
N GLN A 87 3.12 4.10 -9.87
CA GLN A 87 3.11 3.13 -10.95
C GLN A 87 2.07 3.49 -12.02
N LYS A 88 0.82 3.78 -11.61
CA LYS A 88 -0.30 4.07 -12.52
C LYS A 88 -0.23 5.45 -13.19
N ASN A 89 0.56 6.37 -12.64
CA ASN A 89 0.83 7.70 -13.22
C ASN A 89 2.20 7.79 -13.90
N SER A 90 2.98 6.71 -13.89
CA SER A 90 4.20 6.63 -14.70
C SER A 90 3.84 6.55 -16.19
N LYS A 91 4.62 7.23 -17.04
CA LYS A 91 4.47 7.14 -18.51
C LYS A 91 5.08 5.87 -19.09
N ARG A 92 5.31 4.84 -18.26
CA ARG A 92 5.91 3.57 -18.69
C ARG A 92 4.81 2.70 -19.29
N SER A 93 5.05 2.20 -20.49
CA SER A 93 4.21 1.20 -21.14
C SER A 93 4.94 -0.14 -21.09
N PHE A 94 4.21 -1.19 -20.74
CA PHE A 94 4.70 -2.56 -20.73
C PHE A 94 3.83 -3.38 -21.66
N ASP A 95 4.45 -4.19 -22.51
CA ASP A 95 3.74 -5.15 -23.36
C ASP A 95 3.55 -6.45 -22.57
N LEU A 96 2.60 -6.41 -21.65
CA LEU A 96 2.23 -7.51 -20.75
C LEU A 96 0.70 -7.54 -20.61
N ASP A 97 0.14 -8.72 -20.40
CA ASP A 97 -1.27 -8.82 -20.04
C ASP A 97 -1.55 -8.15 -18.69
N GLU A 98 -2.81 -7.75 -18.48
CA GLU A 98 -3.21 -6.97 -17.30
C GLU A 98 -2.92 -7.70 -15.99
N ARG A 99 -3.12 -9.03 -15.94
CA ARG A 99 -2.90 -9.83 -14.74
C ARG A 99 -1.43 -9.91 -14.39
N THR A 100 -0.57 -10.17 -15.37
CA THR A 100 0.88 -10.20 -15.18
C THR A 100 1.41 -8.83 -14.76
N LEU A 101 0.99 -7.77 -15.45
CA LEU A 101 1.40 -6.39 -15.11
C LEU A 101 0.99 -6.03 -13.69
N TRP A 102 -0.26 -6.33 -13.31
CA TRP A 102 -0.77 -6.08 -11.96
C TRP A 102 0.04 -6.87 -10.91
N THR A 103 0.33 -8.15 -11.16
CA THR A 103 1.11 -8.98 -10.23
C THR A 103 2.53 -8.44 -10.01
N LEU A 104 3.18 -7.96 -11.07
CA LEU A 104 4.52 -7.38 -10.98
C LEU A 104 4.49 -6.04 -10.23
N GLN A 105 3.48 -5.20 -10.51
CA GLN A 105 3.27 -3.93 -9.80
C GLN A 105 3.05 -4.17 -8.30
N GLU A 106 2.25 -5.17 -7.95
CA GLU A 106 2.04 -5.57 -6.56
C GLU A 106 3.35 -6.00 -5.90
N ARG A 107 4.05 -6.98 -6.47
CA ARG A 107 5.32 -7.46 -5.92
C ARG A 107 6.35 -6.35 -5.73
N GLN A 108 6.37 -5.37 -6.63
CA GLN A 108 7.21 -4.20 -6.49
C GLN A 108 6.79 -3.31 -5.30
N ALA A 109 5.49 -3.05 -5.13
CA ALA A 109 4.98 -2.27 -4.00
C ALA A 109 5.30 -2.95 -2.65
N ILE A 110 5.15 -4.28 -2.58
CA ILE A 110 5.53 -5.10 -1.42
C ILE A 110 7.03 -5.00 -1.13
N TYR A 111 7.85 -5.08 -2.18
CA TYR A 111 9.30 -4.95 -2.04
C TYR A 111 9.68 -3.60 -1.42
N TYR A 112 9.09 -2.50 -1.90
CA TYR A 112 9.35 -1.17 -1.33
C TYR A 112 8.76 -0.99 0.07
N GLN A 113 7.61 -1.59 0.37
CA GLN A 113 7.06 -1.61 1.72
C GLN A 113 8.00 -2.30 2.71
N ASN A 114 8.57 -3.44 2.34
CA ASN A 114 9.57 -4.14 3.18
C ASN A 114 10.86 -3.33 3.32
N LEU A 115 11.35 -2.71 2.23
CA LEU A 115 12.53 -1.85 2.26
C LEU A 115 12.31 -0.63 3.18
N PHE A 116 11.10 -0.09 3.20
CA PHE A 116 10.72 0.96 4.12
C PHE A 116 10.75 0.46 5.56
N LEU A 117 10.04 -0.63 5.88
CA LEU A 117 9.97 -1.18 7.23
C LEU A 117 11.37 -1.44 7.81
N ILE A 118 12.26 -2.10 7.05
CA ILE A 118 13.64 -2.34 7.51
C ILE A 118 14.43 -1.03 7.70
N SER A 119 14.22 -0.02 6.84
CA SER A 119 14.87 1.29 7.01
C SER A 119 14.42 2.00 8.29
N GLN A 120 13.13 1.90 8.63
CA GLN A 120 12.57 2.51 9.84
C GLN A 120 13.00 1.76 11.10
N LYS A 121 13.03 0.43 11.04
CA LYS A 121 13.59 -0.41 12.10
C LYS A 121 15.03 -0.02 12.42
N ARG A 122 15.89 0.14 11.41
CA ARG A 122 17.29 0.56 11.60
C ARG A 122 17.43 1.94 12.24
N LYS A 123 16.55 2.89 11.87
CA LYS A 123 16.50 4.22 12.49
C LYS A 123 16.00 4.20 13.93
N ASN A 124 15.24 3.17 14.31
CA ASN A 124 14.66 2.99 15.63
C ASN A 124 15.44 1.95 16.46
N ASP A 125 16.77 2.05 16.49
CA ASP A 125 17.66 1.15 17.25
C ASP A 125 17.42 -0.35 17.00
N ASN A 126 17.11 -0.70 15.76
CA ASN A 126 16.74 -2.06 15.34
C ASN A 126 15.50 -2.64 16.03
N LYS A 127 14.56 -1.78 16.47
CA LYS A 127 13.27 -2.18 17.05
C LYS A 127 12.12 -1.95 16.09
N GLY A 128 11.19 -2.90 16.04
CA GLY A 128 10.00 -2.85 15.19
C GLY A 128 10.01 -3.90 14.06
N PRO A 129 8.98 -3.86 13.20
CA PRO A 129 8.80 -4.82 12.11
C PRO A 129 9.85 -4.65 11.00
N GLU A 130 10.26 -5.77 10.42
CA GLU A 130 11.19 -5.87 9.29
C GLU A 130 10.48 -6.00 7.95
N ASN A 131 9.25 -6.51 7.96
CA ASN A 131 8.50 -6.86 6.76
C ASN A 131 7.00 -6.88 7.02
N VAL A 132 6.25 -6.96 5.93
CA VAL A 132 4.78 -6.97 5.93
C VAL A 132 4.18 -8.11 6.77
N ILE A 133 4.83 -9.27 6.86
CA ILE A 133 4.33 -10.42 7.65
C ILE A 133 4.27 -10.07 9.14
N GLN A 134 5.26 -9.34 9.64
CA GLN A 134 5.34 -8.91 11.04
C GLN A 134 4.36 -7.78 11.40
N CYS A 135 3.73 -7.15 10.41
CA CYS A 135 2.75 -6.09 10.59
C CYS A 135 1.29 -6.59 10.71
N GLU A 136 1.11 -7.87 11.07
CA GLU A 136 -0.16 -8.60 11.09
C GLU A 136 -0.75 -8.87 9.69
N GLY A 137 0.00 -9.67 8.92
CA GLY A 137 -0.42 -10.22 7.64
C GLY A 137 0.19 -9.46 6.49
N GLY A 138 0.86 -10.18 5.58
CA GLY A 138 1.47 -9.60 4.40
C GLY A 138 0.53 -8.65 3.65
N SER A 139 1.09 -7.75 2.85
CA SER A 139 0.36 -7.10 1.75
C SER A 139 -0.63 -8.11 1.15
N TYR A 140 -1.91 -7.81 1.30
CA TYR A 140 -2.96 -8.82 1.50
C TYR A 140 -3.24 -9.72 0.28
N LEU A 141 -2.48 -9.56 -0.79
CA LEU A 141 -2.67 -10.22 -2.07
C LEU A 141 -2.18 -11.65 -2.12
N ASP A 142 -1.32 -12.11 -1.21
CA ASP A 142 -1.05 -13.55 -1.07
C ASP A 142 -2.34 -14.33 -0.71
N LEU A 143 -3.30 -13.70 -0.01
CA LEU A 143 -4.57 -14.33 0.37
C LEU A 143 -5.68 -14.18 -0.68
N GLN A 144 -5.63 -13.14 -1.53
CA GLN A 144 -6.56 -13.02 -2.66
C GLN A 144 -6.29 -14.10 -3.73
N TYR A 145 -5.02 -14.52 -3.87
CA TYR A 145 -4.64 -15.64 -4.74
C TYR A 145 -5.08 -17.01 -4.20
N GLU A 146 -5.04 -17.26 -2.89
CA GLU A 146 -5.63 -18.48 -2.30
C GLU A 146 -7.15 -18.56 -2.52
N TYR A 147 -7.86 -17.42 -2.45
CA TYR A 147 -9.30 -17.40 -2.66
C TYR A 147 -9.71 -17.62 -4.12
N GLN A 148 -8.96 -17.08 -5.09
CA GLN A 148 -9.24 -17.30 -6.52
C GLN A 148 -8.72 -18.64 -7.07
N SER A 149 -7.70 -19.24 -6.45
CA SER A 149 -7.21 -20.58 -6.83
C SER A 149 -8.03 -21.73 -6.26
N SER A 150 -8.83 -21.48 -5.22
CA SER A 150 -9.75 -22.47 -4.63
C SER A 150 -11.17 -22.43 -5.23
N THR A 151 -11.43 -21.51 -6.16
CA THR A 151 -12.73 -21.32 -6.83
C THR A 151 -12.68 -21.48 -8.36
N GLN A 152 -11.63 -22.11 -8.90
CA GLN A 152 -11.57 -22.60 -10.30
C GLN A 152 -11.35 -24.10 -10.37
#